data_AF-A0A932HFI3-F1
#
_entry.id   AF-A0A932HFI3-F1
#
_cell.length_a   1.000
_cell.length_b   1.000
_cell.length_c   1.000
_cell.angle_alpha   90.00
_cell.angle_beta   90.00
_cell.angle_gamma   90.00
#
_symmetry.space_group_name_H-M   'P 1'
#
loop_
_entity.id
_entity.type
_entity.pdbx_description
1 polymer ?
#
loop_
_entity_poly.entity_id
_entity_poly.type
_entity_poly.pdbx_seq_one_letter_code
_entity_poly.pdbx_strand_id
1 'polypeptide(L)'
;DMYVIMSPGDEVSVQFDAHRLPELPSRWRRDFILYTDGWIKDADLNTATGDRVTPLPFHDMSRYPYGPEESYPADQAHRRYLTDFNTRKAGPRGR
;
A
#
# COMPACT_ATOMS: atom_id res chain seq x y z
N ASP A 1 -4.00 6.47 -6.25
CA ASP A 1 -3.30 5.48 -5.41
C ASP A 1 -2.72 6.12 -4.18
N MET A 2 -3.00 5.64 -2.96
CA MET A 2 -2.44 6.15 -1.70
C MET A 2 -2.26 4.97 -0.75
N TYR A 3 -1.17 4.21 -0.91
CA TYR A 3 -0.98 2.93 -0.25
C TYR A 3 -0.54 3.08 1.21
N VAL A 4 -0.93 2.12 2.06
CA VAL A 4 -0.26 1.93 3.34
C VAL A 4 1.14 1.38 3.06
N ILE A 5 2.18 2.14 3.43
CA ILE A 5 3.56 1.70 3.24
C ILE A 5 4.00 0.91 4.47
N MET A 6 4.38 -0.34 4.22
CA MET A 6 4.81 -1.28 5.26
C MET A 6 6.28 -1.63 5.10
N SER A 7 6.96 -1.81 6.24
CA SER A 7 8.32 -2.34 6.34
C SER A 7 8.33 -3.72 7.01
N PRO A 8 9.43 -4.47 6.97
CA PRO A 8 9.52 -5.75 7.66
C PRO A 8 9.15 -5.62 9.14
N GLY A 9 8.18 -6.43 9.59
CA GLY A 9 7.67 -6.42 10.96
C GLY A 9 6.46 -5.51 11.18
N ASP A 10 6.04 -4.70 10.20
CA ASP A 10 4.78 -3.97 10.27
C ASP A 10 3.59 -4.93 10.11
N GLU A 11 2.48 -4.62 10.79
CA GLU A 11 1.20 -5.31 10.66
C GLU A 11 0.09 -4.30 10.36
N VAL A 12 -0.90 -4.71 9.54
CA VAL A 12 -2.15 -4.00 9.36
C VAL A 12 -3.28 -4.91 9.82
N SER A 13 -4.11 -4.42 10.74
CA SER A 13 -5.30 -5.11 11.21
C SER A 13 -6.55 -4.36 10.75
N VAL A 14 -7.56 -5.10 10.28
CA VAL A 14 -8.88 -4.55 9.92
C VAL A 14 -9.89 -5.01 10.96
N GLN A 15 -10.61 -4.06 11.56
CA GLN A 15 -11.66 -4.34 12.53
C GLN A 15 -12.96 -3.69 12.07
N PHE A 16 -14.06 -4.41 12.22
CA PHE A 16 -15.39 -3.90 11.92
C PHE A 16 -16.40 -4.51 12.90
N ASP A 17 -17.46 -3.75 13.17
CA ASP A 17 -18.54 -4.23 14.02
C ASP A 17 -19.49 -5.13 13.21
N ALA A 18 -19.36 -6.44 13.42
CA ALA A 18 -20.18 -7.44 12.76
C ALA A 18 -21.66 -7.35 13.13
N HIS A 19 -22.02 -6.72 14.27
CA HIS A 19 -23.42 -6.54 14.68
C HIS A 19 -24.16 -5.49 13.85
N ARG A 20 -23.43 -4.63 13.13
CA ARG A 20 -24.03 -3.63 12.22
C ARG A 20 -24.35 -4.20 10.84
N LEU A 21 -24.04 -5.46 10.59
CA LEU A 21 -24.33 -6.13 9.32
C LEU A 21 -25.78 -6.63 9.29
N PRO A 22 -26.44 -6.68 8.12
CA PRO A 22 -27.80 -7.19 8.00
C PRO A 22 -27.96 -8.63 8.47
N GLU A 23 -29.13 -8.97 9.02
CA GLU A 23 -29.46 -10.36 9.40
C GLU A 23 -29.40 -11.31 8.19
N LEU A 24 -29.05 -12.57 8.45
CA LEU A 24 -29.01 -13.61 7.42
C LEU A 24 -30.34 -14.37 7.36
N PRO A 25 -30.71 -14.88 6.18
CA PRO A 25 -31.79 -15.86 6.09
C PRO A 25 -31.50 -17.11 6.93
N SER A 26 -32.56 -17.81 7.29
CA SER A 26 -32.45 -19.07 8.03
C SER A 26 -31.53 -20.06 7.31
N ARG A 27 -30.64 -20.72 8.07
CA ARG A 27 -29.65 -21.71 7.62
C ARG A 27 -28.47 -21.16 6.78
N TRP A 28 -28.37 -19.85 6.60
CA TRP A 28 -27.20 -19.25 5.95
C TRP A 28 -26.05 -19.04 6.93
N ARG A 29 -24.82 -19.06 6.41
CA ARG A 29 -23.60 -18.67 7.12
C ARG A 29 -22.96 -17.49 6.40
N ARG A 30 -22.30 -16.62 7.16
CA ARG A 30 -21.55 -15.47 6.64
C ARG A 30 -20.06 -15.75 6.77
N ASP A 31 -19.36 -15.52 5.67
CA ASP A 31 -17.90 -15.55 5.58
C ASP A 31 -17.40 -14.16 5.16
N PHE A 32 -16.11 -13.92 5.39
CA PHE A 32 -15.46 -12.66 5.07
C PHE A 32 -14.24 -12.91 4.20
N ILE A 33 -14.05 -12.08 3.18
CA ILE A 33 -12.87 -12.09 2.32
C ILE A 33 -12.19 -10.75 2.47
N LEU A 34 -10.91 -10.75 2.82
CA LEU A 34 -10.07 -9.58 2.70
C LEU A 34 -9.45 -9.59 1.30
N TYR A 35 -9.89 -8.66 0.45
CA TYR A 35 -9.24 -8.40 -0.83
C TYR A 35 -8.20 -7.31 -0.62
N THR A 36 -6.95 -7.61 -0.97
CA THR A 36 -5.85 -6.65 -0.97
C THR A 36 -5.32 -6.47 -2.37
N ASP A 37 -4.91 -5.25 -2.65
CA ASP A 37 -4.27 -4.85 -3.89
C ASP A 37 -3.07 -3.97 -3.53
N GLY A 38 -1.91 -4.30 -4.06
CA GLY A 38 -0.67 -3.73 -3.58
C GLY A 38 0.56 -4.12 -4.38
N TRP A 39 1.63 -3.41 -4.08
CA TRP A 39 2.93 -3.56 -4.72
C TRP A 39 3.95 -4.03 -3.70
N ILE A 40 4.91 -4.82 -4.15
CA ILE A 40 6.05 -5.24 -3.35
C ILE A 40 7.33 -4.72 -3.99
N LYS A 41 8.24 -4.22 -3.15
CA LYS A 41 9.64 -4.06 -3.50
C LYS A 41 10.41 -5.02 -2.63
N ASP A 42 10.88 -6.10 -3.24
CA ASP A 42 11.72 -7.06 -2.54
C ASP A 42 13.10 -6.47 -2.24
N ALA A 43 13.75 -7.01 -1.22
CA ALA A 43 15.13 -6.67 -0.90
C ALA A 43 16.14 -7.52 -1.71
N ASP A 44 15.73 -8.06 -2.85
CA ASP A 44 16.60 -8.83 -3.73
C ASP A 44 17.37 -7.92 -4.71
N LEU A 45 18.47 -8.45 -5.27
CA LEU A 45 19.38 -7.68 -6.14
C LEU A 45 18.74 -7.23 -7.46
N ASN A 46 17.67 -7.88 -7.90
CA ASN A 46 16.98 -7.56 -9.15
C ASN A 46 15.78 -6.64 -8.94
N THR A 47 15.39 -6.33 -7.69
CA THR A 47 14.34 -5.35 -7.43
C THR A 47 14.88 -3.94 -7.59
N ALA A 48 14.39 -3.25 -8.61
CA ALA A 48 14.68 -1.85 -8.79
C ALA A 48 14.16 -1.02 -7.62
N THR A 49 15.02 -0.18 -7.05
CA THR A 49 14.69 0.74 -5.93
C THR A 49 14.19 0.05 -4.65
N GLY A 50 14.53 -1.23 -4.43
CA GLY A 50 14.17 -1.96 -3.20
C GLY A 50 14.83 -1.41 -1.93
N ASP A 51 15.85 -0.57 -2.07
CA ASP A 51 16.57 0.11 -1.00
C ASP A 51 15.86 1.37 -0.46
N ARG A 52 14.75 1.79 -1.08
CA ARG A 52 14.10 3.06 -0.80
C ARG A 52 12.59 3.02 -1.03
N VAL A 53 11.89 3.94 -0.37
CA VAL A 53 10.43 4.05 -0.52
C VAL A 53 10.03 4.59 -1.89
N THR A 54 10.70 5.63 -2.39
CA THR A 54 10.37 6.28 -3.68
C THR A 54 11.18 5.71 -4.85
N PRO A 55 10.63 5.63 -6.07
CA PRO A 55 9.31 6.11 -6.49
C PRO A 55 8.18 5.24 -5.97
N LEU A 56 7.00 5.83 -5.72
CA LEU A 56 5.81 5.07 -5.36
C LEU A 56 5.13 4.55 -6.64
N PRO A 57 4.73 3.27 -6.70
CA PRO A 57 3.93 2.76 -7.79
C PRO A 57 2.52 3.37 -7.77
N PHE A 58 1.83 3.30 -8.91
CA PHE A 58 0.43 3.71 -9.07
C PHE A 58 -0.20 2.90 -10.21
N HIS A 59 -1.52 2.73 -10.20
CA HIS A 59 -2.20 1.81 -11.13
C HIS A 59 -2.11 2.25 -12.60
N ASP A 60 -2.12 3.55 -12.86
CA ASP A 60 -2.10 4.10 -14.22
C ASP A 60 -0.70 4.13 -14.86
N MET A 61 0.35 3.63 -14.18
CA MET A 61 1.70 3.60 -14.74
C MET A 61 1.86 2.49 -15.79
N SER A 62 2.65 2.76 -16.82
CA SER A 62 2.91 1.79 -17.90
C SER A 62 3.73 0.58 -17.45
N ARG A 63 4.64 0.77 -16.50
CA ARG A 63 5.51 -0.25 -15.91
C ARG A 63 6.08 0.23 -14.58
N TYR A 64 6.63 -0.68 -13.79
CA TYR A 64 7.46 -0.33 -12.64
C TYR A 64 8.91 -0.82 -12.83
N PRO A 65 9.93 0.02 -12.56
CA PRO A 65 9.83 1.47 -12.35
C PRO A 65 9.39 2.19 -13.63
N TYR A 66 8.54 3.21 -13.47
CA TYR A 66 8.16 4.10 -14.55
C TYR A 66 9.30 5.08 -14.89
N GLY A 67 9.34 5.52 -16.14
CA GLY A 67 10.35 6.47 -16.62
C GLY A 67 10.00 7.93 -16.30
N PRO A 68 10.87 8.89 -16.67
CA PRO A 68 10.66 10.32 -16.42
C PRO A 68 9.43 10.92 -17.12
N GLU A 69 8.89 10.20 -18.11
CA GLU A 69 7.64 10.53 -18.82
C GLU A 69 6.38 10.38 -17.94
N GLU A 70 6.49 9.67 -16.83
CA GLU A 70 5.41 9.35 -15.91
C GLU A 70 5.75 9.86 -14.50
N SER A 71 4.72 10.19 -13.72
CA SER A 71 4.91 10.66 -12.34
C SER A 71 3.77 10.18 -11.46
N TYR A 72 4.10 9.81 -10.22
CA TYR A 72 3.08 9.56 -9.20
C TYR A 72 2.15 10.78 -9.05
N PRO A 73 0.83 10.58 -8.87
CA PRO A 73 -0.11 11.69 -8.77
C PRO A 73 0.28 12.72 -7.70
N ALA A 74 0.19 13.99 -8.06
CA ALA A 74 0.65 15.11 -7.23
C ALA A 74 -0.48 16.08 -6.87
N ASP A 75 -1.74 15.67 -6.95
CA ASP A 75 -2.88 16.48 -6.52
C ASP A 75 -2.88 16.77 -5.01
N GLN A 76 -3.81 17.61 -4.55
CA GLN A 76 -3.85 18.01 -3.14
C GLN A 76 -4.03 16.84 -2.17
N ALA A 77 -4.79 15.81 -2.54
CA ALA A 77 -5.02 14.66 -1.69
C ALA A 77 -3.74 13.83 -1.55
N HIS A 78 -3.05 13.55 -2.66
CA HIS A 78 -1.79 12.82 -2.63
C HIS A 78 -0.69 13.58 -1.88
N ARG A 79 -0.60 14.91 -2.05
CA ARG A 79 0.35 15.74 -1.28
C ARG A 79 0.08 15.68 0.23
N ARG A 80 -1.19 15.71 0.66
CA ARG A 80 -1.55 15.53 2.07
C ARG A 80 -1.19 14.15 2.55
N TYR A 81 -1.55 13.11 1.82
CA TYR A 81 -1.18 11.73 2.15
C TYR A 81 0.33 11.55 2.35
N LEU A 82 1.15 12.06 1.42
CA LEU A 82 2.60 11.99 1.52
C LEU A 82 3.14 12.72 2.77
N THR A 83 2.55 13.88 3.10
CA THR A 83 3.00 14.71 4.23
C THR A 83 2.54 14.14 5.57
N ASP A 84 1.32 13.63 5.65
CA ASP A 84 0.68 13.22 6.89
C ASP A 84 1.08 11.78 7.29
N PHE A 85 1.23 10.88 6.31
CA PHE A 85 1.42 9.44 6.57
C PHE A 85 2.82 8.92 6.20
N ASN A 86 3.47 9.46 5.16
CA ASN A 86 4.76 8.95 4.67
C ASN A 86 5.96 9.67 5.31
N THR A 87 5.97 9.74 6.64
CA THR A 87 6.96 10.52 7.42
C THR A 87 8.17 9.70 7.89
N ARG A 88 8.12 8.37 7.75
CA ARG A 88 9.22 7.48 8.18
C ARG A 88 10.44 7.65 7.27
N LYS A 89 11.62 7.82 7.89
CA LYS A 89 12.89 7.85 7.17
C LYS A 89 13.28 6.44 6.75
N ALA A 90 13.32 6.19 5.45
CA ALA A 90 13.97 5.02 4.88
C ALA A 90 15.38 5.40 4.41
N GLY A 91 16.37 4.62 4.82
CA GLY A 91 17.77 4.76 4.40
C GLY A 91 18.44 3.39 4.45
N PRO A 92 19.61 3.22 3.82
CA PRO A 92 20.31 1.95 3.84
C PRO A 92 20.50 1.51 5.29
N ARG A 93 20.21 0.24 5.59
CA ARG A 93 20.62 -0.35 6.88
C ARG A 93 22.11 -0.07 7.03
N GLY A 94 22.50 0.60 8.12
CA GLY A 94 23.91 0.74 8.47
C GLY A 94 24.54 -0.64 8.43
N ARG A 95 25.62 -0.76 7.64
CA ARG A 95 26.52 -1.90 7.75
C ARG A 95 27.26 -1.83 9.07
#